data_AF-A0AAV1Z1X7-F1
#
_entry.id   AF-A0AAV1Z1X7-F1
#
_cell.length_a   1.000
_cell.length_b   1.000
_cell.length_c   1.000
_cell.angle_alpha   90.00
_cell.angle_beta   90.00
_cell.angle_gamma   90.00
#
_symmetry.space_group_name_H-M   'P 1'
#
loop_
_entity.id
_entity.type
_entity.pdbx_description
1 polymer ?
#
loop_
_entity_poly.entity_id
_entity_poly.type
_entity_poly.pdbx_seq_one_letter_code
_entity_poly.pdbx_strand_id
1 'polypeptide(L)'
;NKKVLKICSIGGGLPSDVVAFIKVFESSIFIQDDAQIHVTVIDVDKKWKKPCIAILHSMENFNKEKWKIDFITLDPSSQSVSPKVASAIKEAHFVSLFKFVTLLEDQDSEFKRNLFLKLSNLVSPGSVLFLLDDSTLEVITVFQGYLGRLHGYNLLFEVVCHLHTLHLPVVKRHYDLYSKHLMRTGMCN
;
A
#
# COMPACT_ATOMS: atom_id res chain seq x y z
N ASN A 1 9.87 -23.70 -13.39
CA ASN A 1 9.36 -22.31 -13.30
C ASN A 1 9.04 -22.00 -11.85
N LYS A 2 9.76 -21.08 -11.22
CA LYS A 2 9.41 -20.60 -9.87
C LYS A 2 8.07 -19.88 -9.93
N LYS A 3 7.14 -20.16 -9.00
CA LYS A 3 5.89 -19.41 -8.88
C LYS A 3 6.23 -18.02 -8.34
N VAL A 4 5.82 -16.96 -9.05
CA VAL A 4 6.09 -15.58 -8.64
C VAL A 4 4.80 -14.94 -8.16
N LEU A 5 4.74 -14.58 -6.89
CA LEU A 5 3.68 -13.76 -6.33
C LEU A 5 4.02 -12.28 -6.53
N LYS A 6 3.29 -11.62 -7.41
CA LYS A 6 3.39 -10.18 -7.67
C LYS A 6 2.40 -9.37 -6.84
N ILE A 7 2.89 -8.32 -6.18
CA ILE A 7 2.14 -7.40 -5.32
C ILE A 7 2.44 -5.98 -5.80
N CYS A 8 1.42 -5.13 -5.91
CA CYS A 8 1.54 -3.72 -6.23
C CYS A 8 0.94 -2.89 -5.09
N SER A 9 1.75 -2.09 -4.41
CA SER A 9 1.29 -1.17 -3.36
C SER A 9 1.37 0.26 -3.87
N ILE A 10 0.24 0.96 -3.85
CA ILE A 10 0.10 2.34 -4.29
C ILE A 10 -0.23 3.21 -3.07
N GLY A 11 0.57 4.25 -2.87
CA GLY A 11 0.52 5.08 -1.67
C GLY A 11 1.18 4.41 -0.46
N GLY A 12 0.95 4.98 0.71
CA GLY A 12 1.38 4.44 2.00
C GLY A 12 2.45 5.27 2.72
N GLY A 13 3.36 5.95 2.00
CA GLY A 13 4.42 6.81 2.55
C GLY A 13 5.46 6.12 3.46
N LEU A 14 5.09 5.01 4.12
CA LEU A 14 5.88 4.23 5.05
C LEU A 14 5.98 2.79 4.54
N PRO A 15 7.11 2.10 4.80
CA PRO A 15 7.29 0.70 4.41
C PRO A 15 6.44 -0.27 5.22
N SER A 16 5.57 0.22 6.12
CA SER A 16 4.66 -0.58 6.95
C SER A 16 3.89 -1.60 6.14
N ASP A 17 3.49 -1.22 4.94
CA ASP A 17 2.57 -1.95 4.08
C ASP A 17 3.30 -3.16 3.48
N VAL A 18 4.49 -2.89 2.93
CA VAL A 18 5.42 -3.88 2.39
C VAL A 18 5.87 -4.84 3.50
N VAL A 19 6.22 -4.30 4.66
CA VAL A 19 6.62 -5.08 5.83
C VAL A 19 5.46 -5.95 6.33
N ALA A 20 4.24 -5.42 6.37
CA ALA A 20 3.04 -6.17 6.76
C ALA A 20 2.77 -7.32 5.78
N PHE A 21 2.82 -7.06 4.47
CA PHE A 21 2.73 -8.12 3.46
C PHE A 21 3.82 -9.17 3.69
N ILE A 22 5.07 -8.76 3.86
CA ILE A 22 6.19 -9.68 4.14
C ILE A 22 5.90 -10.54 5.37
N LYS A 23 5.47 -9.94 6.48
CA LYS A 23 5.20 -10.67 7.72
C LYS A 23 4.01 -11.62 7.60
N VAL A 24 2.93 -11.19 6.97
CA VAL A 24 1.76 -12.05 6.72
C VAL A 24 2.16 -13.25 5.86
N PHE A 25 2.92 -13.01 4.80
CA PHE A 25 3.38 -14.07 3.89
C PHE A 25 4.41 -15.00 4.52
N GLU A 26 5.37 -14.48 5.30
CA GLU A 26 6.30 -15.29 6.10
C GLU A 26 5.57 -16.19 7.10
N SER A 27 4.49 -15.69 7.72
CA SER A 27 3.70 -16.45 8.69
C SER A 27 2.73 -17.46 8.05
N SER A 28 2.50 -17.37 6.74
CA SER A 28 1.54 -18.21 6.05
C SER A 28 2.16 -19.56 5.71
N ILE A 29 1.61 -20.62 6.32
CA ILE A 29 1.95 -22.03 6.07
C ILE A 29 1.76 -22.46 4.60
N PHE A 30 1.10 -21.62 3.78
CA PHE A 30 0.77 -21.90 2.39
C PHE A 30 1.80 -21.41 1.38
N ILE A 31 2.80 -20.63 1.80
CA ILE A 31 3.87 -20.21 0.89
C ILE A 31 4.89 -21.33 0.79
N GLN A 32 4.83 -22.06 -0.33
CA GLN A 32 5.85 -23.02 -0.72
C GLN A 32 7.23 -22.35 -0.73
N ASP A 33 8.27 -23.05 -0.27
CA ASP A 33 9.64 -22.52 -0.17
C ASP A 33 10.21 -22.03 -1.52
N ASP A 34 9.65 -22.47 -2.64
CA ASP A 34 10.06 -22.13 -4.00
C ASP A 34 9.38 -20.87 -4.58
N ALA A 35 8.44 -20.26 -3.84
CA ALA A 35 7.74 -19.06 -4.29
C ALA A 35 8.61 -17.80 -4.15
N GLN A 36 8.81 -17.09 -5.27
CA GLN A 36 9.40 -15.75 -5.27
C GLN A 36 8.31 -14.71 -5.07
N ILE A 37 8.61 -13.65 -4.33
CA ILE A 37 7.67 -12.57 -4.07
C ILE A 37 8.25 -11.27 -4.64
N HIS A 38 7.48 -10.64 -5.51
CA HIS A 38 7.84 -9.39 -6.16
C HIS A 38 6.86 -8.31 -5.73
N VAL A 39 7.36 -7.35 -4.96
CA VAL A 39 6.60 -6.18 -4.54
C VAL A 39 7.00 -4.99 -5.40
N THR A 40 6.03 -4.31 -6.00
CA THR A 40 6.24 -2.99 -6.61
C THR A 40 5.55 -1.96 -5.74
N VAL A 41 6.28 -0.92 -5.36
CA VAL A 41 5.74 0.17 -4.55
C VAL A 41 5.71 1.44 -5.39
N ILE A 42 4.57 2.11 -5.37
CA ILE A 42 4.25 3.27 -6.19
C ILE A 42 3.85 4.42 -5.27
N ASP A 43 4.63 5.50 -5.25
CA ASP A 43 4.41 6.62 -4.33
C ASP A 43 4.85 7.95 -4.98
N VAL A 44 4.36 9.08 -4.49
CA VAL A 44 4.69 10.42 -4.99
C VAL A 44 6.05 10.90 -4.48
N ASP A 45 6.42 10.54 -3.26
CA ASP A 45 7.74 10.85 -2.72
C ASP A 45 8.76 9.86 -3.32
N LYS A 46 10.05 10.20 -3.33
CA LYS A 46 11.16 9.26 -3.65
C LYS A 46 11.98 8.92 -2.42
N LYS A 47 11.82 9.69 -1.33
CA LYS A 47 12.65 9.59 -0.12
C LYS A 47 12.41 8.28 0.63
N TRP A 48 11.25 7.66 0.49
CA TRP A 48 10.88 6.39 1.14
C TRP A 48 11.70 5.17 0.68
N LYS A 49 12.35 5.23 -0.49
CA LYS A 49 13.14 4.08 -1.00
C LYS A 49 14.23 3.63 -0.02
N LYS A 50 15.00 4.59 0.51
CA LYS A 50 16.12 4.28 1.41
C LYS A 50 15.65 3.76 2.77
N PRO A 51 14.70 4.40 3.48
CA PRO A 51 14.13 3.87 4.72
C PRO A 51 13.50 2.48 4.56
N CYS A 52 12.77 2.25 3.46
CA CYS A 52 12.17 0.94 3.16
C CYS A 52 13.24 -0.15 3.10
N ILE A 53 14.27 0.03 2.28
CA ILE A 53 15.36 -0.95 2.15
C ILE A 53 16.08 -1.17 3.49
N ALA A 54 16.31 -0.11 4.27
CA ALA A 54 16.95 -0.21 5.58
C ALA A 54 16.13 -1.03 6.58
N ILE A 55 14.82 -0.78 6.66
CA ILE A 55 13.91 -1.52 7.55
C ILE A 55 13.87 -2.99 7.13
N LEU A 56 13.75 -3.28 5.84
CA LEU A 56 13.74 -4.64 5.33
C LEU A 56 15.03 -5.40 5.66
N HIS A 57 16.19 -4.74 5.56
CA HIS A 57 17.47 -5.34 5.95
C HIS A 57 17.62 -5.58 7.45
N SER A 58 16.86 -4.89 8.30
CA SER A 58 16.85 -5.12 9.74
C SER A 58 15.97 -6.29 10.17
N MET A 59 15.15 -6.85 9.27
CA MET A 59 14.27 -7.98 9.59
C MET A 59 15.05 -9.29 9.55
N GLU A 60 15.03 -10.04 10.65
CA GLU A 60 15.81 -11.28 10.84
C GLU A 60 15.63 -12.32 9.74
N ASN A 61 14.45 -12.39 9.11
CA ASN A 61 14.10 -13.40 8.11
C ASN A 61 14.01 -12.86 6.67
N PHE A 62 14.43 -11.61 6.42
CA PHE A 62 14.35 -11.05 5.08
C PHE A 62 15.37 -11.70 4.12
N ASN A 63 14.88 -12.67 3.34
CA ASN A 63 15.66 -13.35 2.32
C ASN A 63 15.67 -12.56 0.99
N LYS A 64 16.79 -11.90 0.69
CA LYS A 64 16.97 -11.12 -0.55
C LYS A 64 16.80 -11.94 -1.84
N GLU A 65 16.93 -13.27 -1.79
CA GLU A 65 16.74 -14.15 -2.95
C GLU A 65 15.26 -14.51 -3.19
N LYS A 66 14.45 -14.43 -2.13
CA LYS A 66 13.00 -14.66 -2.17
C LYS A 66 12.23 -13.39 -2.52
N TRP A 67 12.75 -12.22 -2.12
CA TRP A 67 12.08 -10.93 -2.24
C TRP A 67 12.72 -10.03 -3.30
N LYS A 68 11.94 -9.64 -4.31
CA LYS A 68 12.28 -8.56 -5.24
C LYS A 68 11.40 -7.35 -4.95
N ILE A 69 12.00 -6.15 -4.86
CA ILE A 69 11.25 -4.93 -4.56
C ILE A 69 11.62 -3.84 -5.56
N ASP A 70 10.62 -3.38 -6.31
CA ASP A 70 10.76 -2.29 -7.27
C ASP A 70 10.03 -1.03 -6.76
N PHE A 71 10.58 0.13 -7.15
CA PHE A 71 10.14 1.44 -6.68
C PHE A 71 9.79 2.30 -7.89
N ILE A 72 8.55 2.78 -7.97
CA ILE A 72 8.05 3.64 -9.04
C ILE A 72 7.56 4.94 -8.42
N THR A 73 7.94 6.07 -9.00
CA THR A 73 7.37 7.36 -8.60
C THR A 73 6.10 7.65 -9.39
N LEU A 74 5.04 8.00 -8.68
CA LEU A 74 3.81 8.51 -9.25
C LEU A 74 3.90 10.04 -9.37
N ASP A 75 3.45 10.57 -10.50
CA ASP A 75 3.22 12.01 -10.64
C ASP A 75 1.76 12.30 -10.25
N PRO A 76 1.50 12.93 -9.09
CA PRO A 76 0.14 13.19 -8.61
C PRO A 76 -0.58 14.26 -9.41
N SER A 77 0.13 15.08 -10.21
CA SER A 77 -0.46 16.12 -11.06
C SER A 77 -0.94 15.58 -12.42
N SER A 78 -0.49 14.38 -12.78
CA SER A 78 -0.80 13.77 -14.05
C SER A 78 -2.12 13.00 -13.97
N GLN A 79 -3.07 13.35 -14.85
CA GLN A 79 -4.25 12.51 -15.09
C GLN A 79 -3.92 11.20 -15.83
N SER A 80 -2.69 11.05 -16.33
CA SER A 80 -2.24 9.87 -17.06
C SER A 80 -1.48 8.90 -16.16
N VAL A 81 -1.86 7.63 -16.22
CA VAL A 81 -1.13 6.54 -15.55
C VAL A 81 0.05 6.16 -16.44
N SER A 82 1.28 6.29 -15.91
CA SER A 82 2.47 5.96 -16.70
C SER A 82 2.46 4.47 -17.10
N PRO A 83 3.09 4.09 -18.24
CA PRO A 83 3.15 2.69 -18.67
C PRO A 83 3.74 1.75 -17.61
N LYS A 84 4.71 2.24 -16.82
CA LYS A 84 5.33 1.47 -15.73
C LYS A 84 4.35 1.19 -14.60
N VAL A 85 3.58 2.18 -14.18
CA VAL A 85 2.52 2.01 -13.17
C VAL A 85 1.45 1.05 -13.70
N ALA A 86 1.03 1.22 -14.95
CA ALA A 86 0.01 0.38 -15.56
C ALA A 86 0.44 -1.10 -15.66
N SER A 87 1.68 -1.39 -16.05
CA SER A 87 2.21 -2.76 -16.08
C SER A 87 2.29 -3.35 -14.67
N ALA A 88 2.78 -2.60 -13.69
CA ALA A 88 2.85 -3.06 -12.30
C ALA A 88 1.48 -3.46 -11.73
N ILE A 89 0.43 -2.71 -12.04
CA ILE A 89 -0.94 -3.02 -11.60
C ILE A 89 -1.51 -4.22 -12.34
N LYS A 90 -1.40 -4.26 -13.67
CA LYS A 90 -1.94 -5.36 -14.51
C LYS A 90 -1.35 -6.71 -14.17
N GLU A 91 -0.07 -6.75 -13.80
CA GLU A 91 0.63 -7.99 -13.54
C GLU A 91 0.54 -8.46 -12.08
N ALA A 92 0.00 -7.63 -11.18
CA ALA A 92 -0.08 -7.95 -9.76
C ALA A 92 -1.27 -8.87 -9.45
N HIS A 93 -1.05 -9.82 -8.54
CA HIS A 93 -2.11 -10.65 -7.97
C HIS A 93 -2.81 -9.94 -6.81
N PHE A 94 -2.07 -9.06 -6.12
CA PHE A 94 -2.57 -8.21 -5.05
C PHE A 94 -2.23 -6.75 -5.37
N VAL A 95 -3.24 -5.89 -5.37
CA VAL A 95 -3.07 -4.45 -5.52
C VAL A 95 -3.59 -3.79 -4.25
N SER A 96 -2.81 -2.93 -3.62
CA SER A 96 -3.25 -2.12 -2.48
C SER A 96 -3.23 -0.63 -2.83
N LEU A 97 -4.27 0.08 -2.43
CA LEU A 97 -4.34 1.54 -2.41
C LEU A 97 -4.43 1.96 -0.94
N PHE A 98 -3.28 2.29 -0.35
CA PHE A 98 -3.19 2.66 1.05
C PHE A 98 -2.99 4.16 1.19
N LYS A 99 -3.89 4.80 1.92
CA LYS A 99 -3.94 6.27 2.08
C LYS A 99 -3.88 6.99 0.74
N PHE A 100 -4.54 6.44 -0.28
CA PHE A 100 -4.51 6.94 -1.63
C PHE A 100 -5.17 8.33 -1.76
N VAL A 101 -6.28 8.54 -1.05
CA VAL A 101 -6.96 9.83 -0.99
C VAL A 101 -6.09 10.84 -0.24
N THR A 102 -5.51 10.43 0.90
CA THR A 102 -4.56 11.27 1.66
C THR A 102 -3.34 11.66 0.82
N LEU A 103 -2.81 10.76 -0.01
CA LEU A 103 -1.70 11.03 -0.94
C LEU A 103 -2.01 12.15 -1.95
N LEU A 104 -3.30 12.39 -2.21
CA LEU A 104 -3.80 13.34 -3.20
C LEU A 104 -4.49 14.54 -2.53
N GLU A 105 -4.12 14.89 -1.29
CA GLU A 105 -4.82 15.91 -0.49
C GLU A 105 -5.04 17.24 -1.23
N ASP A 106 -4.09 17.65 -2.07
CA ASP A 106 -4.13 18.89 -2.86
C ASP A 106 -5.02 18.82 -4.12
N GLN A 107 -5.53 17.64 -4.47
CA GLN A 107 -6.37 17.42 -5.65
C GLN A 107 -7.85 17.42 -5.30
N ASP A 108 -8.69 17.87 -6.23
CA ASP A 108 -10.14 17.82 -6.05
C ASP A 108 -10.70 16.38 -6.09
N SER A 109 -11.93 16.20 -5.60
CA SER A 109 -12.57 14.88 -5.51
C SER A 109 -12.87 14.27 -6.88
N GLU A 110 -13.04 15.08 -7.94
CA GLU A 110 -13.28 14.57 -9.30
C GLU A 110 -11.99 13.97 -9.87
N PHE A 111 -10.86 14.64 -9.69
CA PHE A 111 -9.53 14.13 -10.03
C PHE A 111 -9.24 12.82 -9.31
N LYS A 112 -9.40 12.80 -7.98
CA LYS A 112 -9.19 11.61 -7.14
C LYS A 112 -10.01 10.42 -7.63
N ARG A 113 -11.30 10.65 -7.91
CA ARG A 113 -12.23 9.63 -8.45
C ARG A 113 -11.79 9.14 -9.83
N ASN A 114 -11.46 10.04 -10.75
CA ASN A 114 -11.05 9.69 -12.10
C ASN A 114 -9.75 8.88 -12.10
N LEU A 115 -8.79 9.23 -11.24
CA LEU A 115 -7.56 8.46 -11.08
C LEU A 115 -7.84 7.08 -10.47
N PHE A 116 -8.66 7.01 -9.42
CA PHE A 116 -9.08 5.73 -8.83
C PHE A 116 -9.69 4.79 -9.88
N LEU A 117 -10.66 5.28 -10.68
CA LEU A 117 -11.30 4.49 -11.74
C LEU A 117 -10.30 3.99 -12.79
N LYS A 118 -9.32 4.83 -13.16
CA LYS A 118 -8.25 4.41 -14.08
C LYS A 118 -7.39 3.30 -13.47
N LEU A 119 -7.01 3.42 -12.21
CA LEU A 119 -6.19 2.43 -11.51
C LEU A 119 -6.97 1.12 -11.31
N SER A 120 -8.24 1.19 -10.90
CA SER A 120 -9.09 0.00 -10.72
C SER A 120 -9.31 -0.74 -12.03
N ASN A 121 -9.48 -0.04 -13.15
CA ASN A 121 -9.65 -0.67 -14.46
C ASN A 121 -8.38 -1.37 -14.99
N LEU A 122 -7.23 -1.14 -14.35
CA LEU A 122 -5.97 -1.82 -14.69
C LEU A 122 -5.79 -3.12 -13.90
N VAL A 123 -6.56 -3.35 -12.84
CA VAL A 123 -6.46 -4.57 -12.03
C VAL A 123 -6.97 -5.76 -12.84
N SER A 124 -6.14 -6.80 -12.98
CA SER A 124 -6.50 -7.97 -13.79
C SER A 124 -7.57 -8.82 -13.13
N PRO A 125 -8.50 -9.43 -13.90
CA PRO A 125 -9.48 -10.37 -13.37
C PRO A 125 -8.81 -11.49 -12.54
N GLY A 126 -9.37 -11.79 -11.37
CA GLY A 126 -8.82 -12.78 -10.43
C GLY A 126 -7.78 -12.22 -9.46
N SER A 127 -7.34 -10.97 -9.63
CA SER A 127 -6.51 -10.26 -8.66
C SER A 127 -7.37 -9.71 -7.53
N VAL A 128 -6.74 -9.44 -6.39
CA VAL A 128 -7.39 -8.85 -5.21
C VAL A 128 -6.97 -7.39 -5.08
N LEU A 129 -7.96 -6.50 -4.93
CA LEU A 129 -7.76 -5.08 -4.67
C LEU A 129 -8.07 -4.79 -3.19
N PHE A 130 -7.09 -4.25 -2.46
CA PHE A 130 -7.23 -3.75 -1.10
C PHE A 130 -7.32 -2.23 -1.12
N LEU A 131 -8.32 -1.70 -0.41
CA LEU A 131 -8.51 -0.26 -0.20
C LEU A 131 -8.44 -0.02 1.31
N LEU A 132 -7.52 0.84 1.75
CA LEU A 132 -7.47 1.32 3.13
C LEU A 132 -7.13 2.80 3.10
N ASP A 133 -8.01 3.61 3.65
CA ASP A 133 -7.83 5.06 3.65
C ASP A 133 -8.39 5.67 4.94
N ASP A 134 -8.04 6.93 5.21
CA ASP A 134 -8.52 7.62 6.40
C ASP A 134 -10.05 7.82 6.29
N SER A 135 -10.79 7.62 7.39
CA SER A 135 -12.26 7.69 7.36
C SER A 135 -12.76 9.13 7.19
N THR A 136 -12.81 9.63 5.96
CA THR A 136 -13.33 10.95 5.62
C THR A 136 -14.58 10.83 4.72
N LEU A 137 -15.44 11.86 4.73
CA LEU A 137 -16.56 11.95 3.78
C LEU A 137 -16.07 11.91 2.32
N GLU A 138 -14.84 12.36 2.08
CA GLU A 138 -14.21 12.36 0.76
C GLU A 138 -13.89 10.93 0.27
N VAL A 139 -13.56 10.00 1.15
CA VAL A 139 -13.36 8.59 0.78
C VAL A 139 -14.66 7.97 0.26
N ILE A 140 -15.79 8.27 0.90
CA ILE A 140 -17.11 7.78 0.47
C ILE A 140 -17.49 8.38 -0.90
N THR A 141 -17.13 9.63 -1.17
CA THR A 141 -17.43 10.29 -2.44
C THR A 141 -16.48 9.89 -3.57
N VAL A 142 -15.18 9.72 -3.28
CA VAL A 142 -14.16 9.31 -4.25
C VAL A 142 -14.35 7.85 -4.66
N PHE A 143 -14.62 6.98 -3.69
CA PHE A 143 -14.99 5.58 -3.94
C PHE A 143 -16.51 5.43 -4.15
N GLN A 144 -17.26 6.53 -4.22
CA GLN A 144 -18.66 6.63 -4.66
C GLN A 144 -19.65 5.57 -4.12
N GLY A 145 -19.60 5.15 -2.86
CA GLY A 145 -20.49 4.07 -2.38
C GLY A 145 -20.40 2.77 -3.21
N TYR A 146 -19.29 2.56 -3.94
CA TYR A 146 -19.03 1.41 -4.84
C TYR A 146 -18.60 0.15 -4.12
N LEU A 147 -18.63 0.12 -2.79
CA LEU A 147 -18.13 -1.03 -2.04
C LEU A 147 -18.87 -2.33 -2.41
N GLY A 148 -20.06 -2.27 -3.04
CA GLY A 148 -20.73 -3.41 -3.68
C GLY A 148 -21.04 -3.33 -5.19
N ARG A 149 -20.50 -2.37 -5.97
CA ARG A 149 -20.96 -2.12 -7.37
C ARG A 149 -19.87 -1.88 -8.43
N LEU A 150 -18.62 -2.25 -8.18
CA LEU A 150 -17.64 -2.30 -9.26
C LEU A 150 -17.99 -3.48 -10.19
N HIS A 151 -18.53 -3.18 -11.37
CA HIS A 151 -18.88 -4.20 -12.36
C HIS A 151 -17.65 -5.06 -12.69
N GLY A 152 -17.74 -6.37 -12.44
CA GLY A 152 -16.63 -7.31 -12.65
C GLY A 152 -15.76 -7.61 -11.42
N TYR A 153 -16.04 -7.02 -10.25
CA TYR A 153 -15.36 -7.31 -8.99
C TYR A 153 -16.32 -7.92 -7.97
N ASN A 154 -15.86 -8.92 -7.23
CA ASN A 154 -16.57 -9.46 -6.08
C ASN A 154 -16.05 -8.80 -4.81
N LEU A 155 -16.92 -8.13 -4.05
CA LEU A 155 -16.56 -7.66 -2.72
C LEU A 155 -16.29 -8.87 -1.82
N LEU A 156 -15.06 -8.97 -1.33
CA LEU A 156 -14.68 -10.04 -0.41
C LEU A 156 -14.98 -9.67 1.05
N PHE A 157 -14.75 -8.41 1.42
CA PHE A 157 -14.89 -7.93 2.80
C PHE A 157 -14.99 -6.41 2.83
N GLU A 158 -15.87 -5.87 3.67
CA GLU A 158 -16.03 -4.43 3.90
C GLU A 158 -16.06 -4.17 5.40
N VAL A 159 -15.24 -3.22 5.86
CA VAL A 159 -15.35 -2.65 7.20
C VAL A 159 -15.72 -1.19 7.03
N VAL A 160 -16.99 -0.88 7.19
CA VAL A 160 -17.42 0.50 7.36
C VAL A 160 -16.97 0.92 8.76
N CYS A 161 -16.00 1.84 8.84
CA CYS A 161 -15.49 2.33 10.12
C CYS A 161 -16.64 2.92 10.96
N HIS A 162 -17.17 2.14 11.90
CA HIS A 162 -17.55 2.69 13.19
C HIS A 162 -16.25 3.00 13.89
N LEU A 163 -15.78 4.26 13.81
CA LEU A 163 -14.67 4.85 14.56
C LEU A 163 -14.04 3.88 15.58
N HIS A 164 -13.12 3.02 15.13
CA HIS A 164 -12.20 2.37 16.05
C HIS A 164 -11.26 3.47 16.50
N THR A 165 -11.70 4.23 17.49
CA THR A 165 -10.85 5.16 18.22
C THR A 165 -9.79 4.31 18.87
N LEU A 166 -8.61 4.25 18.25
CA LEU A 166 -7.41 3.79 18.94
C LEU A 166 -7.38 4.58 20.25
N HIS A 167 -7.51 3.89 21.37
CA HIS A 167 -7.56 4.53 22.67
C HIS A 167 -6.36 5.47 22.77
N LEU A 168 -6.64 6.77 22.89
CA LEU A 168 -5.63 7.84 23.01
C LEU A 168 -4.46 7.48 23.94
N PRO A 169 -4.67 6.79 25.08
CA PRO A 169 -3.57 6.31 25.92
C PRO A 169 -2.60 5.34 25.23
N VAL A 170 -3.08 4.44 24.37
CA VAL A 170 -2.25 3.47 23.63
C VAL A 170 -1.43 4.18 22.55
N VAL A 171 -2.04 5.12 21.82
CA VAL A 171 -1.36 5.94 20.81
C VAL A 171 -0.29 6.80 21.47
N LYS A 172 -0.63 7.46 22.59
CA LYS A 172 0.32 8.25 23.38
C LYS A 172 1.48 7.41 23.89
N ARG A 173 1.21 6.21 24.41
CA ARG A 173 2.26 5.28 24.88
C ARG A 173 3.22 4.88 23.75
N HIS A 174 2.70 4.61 22.55
CA HIS A 174 3.55 4.28 21.39
C HIS A 174 4.34 5.50 20.94
N TYR A 175 3.72 6.67 20.84
CA TYR A 175 4.40 7.92 20.54
C TYR A 175 5.56 8.17 21.52
N ASP A 176 5.31 8.10 22.84
CA ASP A 176 6.32 8.31 23.86
C ASP A 176 7.48 7.29 23.78
N LEU A 177 7.18 6.04 23.40
CA LEU A 177 8.19 5.01 23.13
C LEU A 177 9.05 5.37 21.91
N TYR A 178 8.42 5.73 20.79
CA TYR A 178 9.14 6.12 19.58
C TYR A 178 9.95 7.40 19.78
N SER A 179 9.40 8.42 20.43
CA SER A 179 10.11 9.67 20.75
C SER A 179 11.32 9.42 21.64
N LYS A 180 11.22 8.54 22.65
CA LYS A 180 12.36 8.17 23.49
C LYS A 180 13.49 7.49 22.73
N HIS A 181 13.18 6.72 21.68
CA HIS A 181 14.17 5.95 20.94
C HIS A 181 14.72 6.68 19.70
N LEU A 182 13.92 7.53 19.05
CA LEU A 182 14.32 8.28 17.85
C LEU A 182 14.95 9.64 18.18
N MET A 183 14.52 10.32 19.25
CA MET A 183 15.11 11.62 19.63
C MET A 183 16.42 11.47 20.41
N ARG A 184 16.68 10.31 21.03
CA ARG A 184 17.95 10.04 21.72
C ARG A 184 19.10 9.66 20.80
N THR A 185 18.83 9.21 19.57
CA THR A 185 19.86 8.78 18.63
C THR A 185 20.40 9.90 17.73
N GLY A 186 19.95 11.15 17.91
CA GLY A 186 20.52 12.31 17.20
C GLY A 186 20.39 12.24 15.67
N MET A 187 19.43 11.46 15.15
CA MET A 187 19.25 11.25 13.71
C MET A 187 18.39 12.31 13.00
N CYS A 188 18.13 13.43 13.65
CA CYS A 188 17.51 14.59 13.02
C CYS A 188 18.36 15.84 13.27
N ASN A 189 19.29 16.10 12.35
CA ASN A 189 19.71 17.42 11.92
C ASN A 189 19.66 17.43 10.39
#